data_AF-A0A1M5XBG5-F1
#
_entry.id   AF-A0A1M5XBG5-F1
#
_cell.length_a   1.000
_cell.length_b   1.000
_cell.length_c   1.000
_cell.angle_alpha   90.00
_cell.angle_beta   90.00
_cell.angle_gamma   90.00
#
_symmetry.space_group_name_H-M   'P 1'
#
loop_
_entity.id
_entity.type
_entity.pdbx_description
1 polymer ?
#
loop_
_entity_poly.entity_id
_entity_poly.type
_entity_poly.pdbx_seq_one_letter_code
_entity_poly.pdbx_strand_id
1 'polypeptide(L)'
;MKFAKMEAAGNDFVIFNGFMYDIDDYANLAKKVCDRHFSVGADGIMVCKKSSVADVKMIYYNSDGSIGEMCGNGIRCFSKYVYENGLVGEKNFTVETLAGIKNIVLDTDKNDKVMYVKVNMGYPIFKSEKIPVDIDREKAILETINIDERDLVFSSVLVGVPHVVIFVDSIDNIDVNELGGKIEVHPMFPKKTNVNFIEVVDRRNINIYTWERGAGRTLGCGTGSCASVVIGYMIGKLDSIVNVVTEGGSLRIELKDDYEIYMKGSANTICMGEFFNI
;
A
#
# COMPACT_ATOMS: atom_id res chain seq x y z
N MET A 1 -27.72 6.96 0.33
CA MET A 1 -26.77 6.45 -0.68
C MET A 1 -26.21 5.11 -0.28
N LYS A 2 -26.28 4.09 -1.15
CA LYS A 2 -25.73 2.77 -0.85
C LYS A 2 -24.20 2.80 -0.79
N PHE A 3 -23.62 2.08 0.16
CA PHE A 3 -22.18 1.93 0.33
C PHE A 3 -21.80 0.48 0.66
N ALA A 4 -20.53 0.15 0.39
CA ALA A 4 -19.88 -1.04 0.94
C ALA A 4 -18.72 -0.60 1.84
N LYS A 5 -18.66 -1.13 3.06
CA LYS A 5 -17.48 -1.01 3.92
C LYS A 5 -16.59 -2.22 3.70
N MET A 6 -15.33 -1.98 3.38
CA MET A 6 -14.36 -3.01 3.04
C MET A 6 -13.04 -2.75 3.75
N GLU A 7 -12.26 -3.79 3.98
CA GLU A 7 -10.89 -3.65 4.47
C GLU A 7 -9.93 -4.53 3.69
N ALA A 8 -8.66 -4.11 3.67
CA ALA A 8 -7.58 -4.97 3.27
C ALA A 8 -6.38 -4.72 4.17
N ALA A 9 -5.94 -5.77 4.85
CA ALA A 9 -4.86 -5.73 5.83
C ALA A 9 -5.11 -4.69 6.94
N GLY A 10 -6.34 -4.63 7.46
CA GLY A 10 -6.71 -3.77 8.58
C GLY A 10 -6.97 -2.31 8.22
N ASN A 11 -6.69 -1.89 6.98
CA ASN A 11 -7.00 -0.57 6.46
C ASN A 11 -8.39 -0.56 5.82
N ASP A 12 -9.33 0.20 6.39
CA ASP A 12 -10.76 0.15 6.05
C ASP A 12 -11.24 1.37 5.24
N PHE A 13 -12.16 1.11 4.30
CA PHE A 13 -12.68 2.09 3.35
C PHE A 13 -14.19 1.96 3.21
N VAL A 14 -14.85 3.10 2.95
CA VAL A 14 -16.24 3.13 2.48
C VAL A 14 -16.26 3.42 0.98
N ILE A 15 -16.85 2.50 0.21
CA ILE A 15 -16.89 2.58 -1.26
C ILE A 15 -18.30 2.94 -1.72
N PHE A 16 -18.40 3.94 -2.58
CA PHE A 16 -19.63 4.40 -3.21
C PHE A 16 -19.62 4.15 -4.71
N ASN A 17 -20.76 3.73 -5.26
CA ASN A 17 -20.95 3.62 -6.70
C ASN A 17 -21.24 5.00 -7.32
N GLY A 18 -20.20 5.68 -7.81
CA GLY A 18 -20.33 6.97 -8.46
C GLY A 18 -20.98 6.95 -9.86
N PHE A 19 -21.34 5.77 -10.39
CA PHE A 19 -22.19 5.63 -11.58
C PHE A 19 -23.68 5.79 -11.25
N MET A 20 -24.07 5.51 -10.00
CA MET A 20 -25.44 5.68 -9.50
C MET A 20 -25.64 7.02 -8.79
N TYR A 21 -24.60 7.49 -8.09
CA TYR A 21 -24.66 8.70 -7.29
C TYR A 21 -23.61 9.69 -7.78
N ASP A 22 -24.02 10.93 -8.02
CA ASP A 22 -23.10 12.02 -8.29
C ASP A 22 -23.13 13.00 -7.12
N ILE A 23 -21.98 13.15 -6.46
CA ILE A 23 -21.79 14.09 -5.35
C ILE A 23 -20.75 15.12 -5.79
N ASP A 24 -21.04 16.39 -5.51
CA ASP A 24 -20.15 17.50 -5.84
C ASP A 24 -18.96 17.63 -4.89
N ASP A 25 -19.16 17.38 -3.58
CA ASP A 25 -18.14 17.55 -2.54
C ASP A 25 -17.77 16.24 -1.84
N TYR A 26 -16.91 15.46 -2.48
CA TYR A 26 -16.37 14.24 -1.90
C TYR A 26 -15.46 14.48 -0.68
N ALA A 27 -14.83 15.65 -0.57
CA ALA A 27 -13.96 15.97 0.55
C ALA A 27 -14.77 16.09 1.85
N ASN A 28 -15.89 16.81 1.80
CA ASN A 28 -16.80 16.89 2.94
C ASN A 28 -17.51 15.56 3.23
N LEU A 29 -17.88 14.82 2.18
CA LEU A 29 -18.43 13.46 2.35
C LEU A 29 -17.44 12.56 3.09
N ALA A 30 -16.15 12.60 2.73
CA ALA A 30 -15.11 11.80 3.38
C ALA A 30 -15.04 12.10 4.88
N LYS A 31 -14.98 13.38 5.26
CA LYS A 31 -14.97 13.80 6.67
C LYS A 31 -16.19 13.29 7.43
N LYS A 32 -17.39 13.40 6.85
CA LYS A 32 -18.64 12.93 7.48
C LYS A 32 -18.71 11.41 7.60
N VAL A 33 -18.32 10.67 6.57
CA VAL A 33 -18.43 9.20 6.52
C VAL A 33 -17.37 8.55 7.41
N CYS A 34 -16.16 9.10 7.40
CA CYS A 34 -15.00 8.50 8.07
C CYS A 34 -14.96 8.75 9.58
N ASP A 35 -15.80 9.64 10.12
CA ASP A 35 -15.91 9.82 11.57
C ASP A 35 -16.33 8.49 12.25
N ARG A 36 -15.47 7.97 13.13
CA ARG A 36 -15.68 6.66 13.77
C ARG A 36 -16.69 6.69 14.92
N HIS A 37 -17.01 7.85 15.47
CA HIS A 37 -17.92 7.99 16.62
C HIS A 37 -19.34 8.35 16.18
N PHE A 38 -19.45 9.22 15.18
CA PHE A 38 -20.72 9.80 14.74
C PHE A 38 -21.21 9.24 13.40
N SER A 39 -20.48 8.29 12.80
CA SER A 39 -20.75 7.81 11.46
C SER A 39 -20.31 6.34 11.25
N VAL A 40 -20.15 5.94 9.98
CA VAL A 40 -19.75 4.59 9.58
C VAL A 40 -18.32 4.27 10.04
N GLY A 41 -17.43 5.28 10.01
CA GLY A 41 -16.03 5.17 10.37
C GLY A 41 -15.19 4.46 9.31
N ALA A 42 -14.10 5.06 8.86
CA ALA A 42 -13.12 4.44 7.95
C ALA A 42 -11.85 5.29 7.87
N ASP A 43 -10.78 4.73 7.30
CA ASP A 43 -9.56 5.49 7.00
C ASP A 43 -9.70 6.38 5.77
N GLY A 44 -10.69 6.11 4.91
CA GLY A 44 -11.02 6.93 3.76
C GLY A 44 -12.26 6.46 3.00
N ILE A 45 -12.61 7.20 1.96
CA ILE A 45 -13.69 6.82 1.03
C ILE A 45 -13.16 6.60 -0.38
N MET A 46 -13.86 5.76 -1.14
CA MET A 46 -13.60 5.55 -2.56
C MET A 46 -14.86 5.70 -3.38
N VAL A 47 -14.72 6.27 -4.57
CA VAL A 47 -15.83 6.47 -5.49
C VAL A 47 -15.46 5.92 -6.86
N CYS A 48 -16.30 5.01 -7.37
CA CYS A 48 -16.15 4.45 -8.71
C CYS A 48 -16.75 5.40 -9.75
N LYS A 49 -15.98 5.81 -10.76
CA LYS A 49 -16.44 6.65 -11.87
C LYS A 49 -16.11 6.03 -13.22
N LYS A 50 -16.79 6.51 -14.27
CA LYS A 50 -16.37 6.25 -15.66
C LYS A 50 -14.98 6.83 -15.88
N SER A 51 -14.15 6.09 -16.60
CA SER A 51 -12.86 6.57 -17.12
C SER A 51 -12.95 6.73 -18.63
N SER A 52 -12.19 7.67 -19.19
CA SER A 52 -11.98 7.80 -20.64
C SER A 52 -10.69 7.14 -21.13
N VAL A 53 -9.86 6.64 -20.21
CA VAL A 53 -8.50 6.13 -20.49
C VAL A 53 -8.24 4.74 -19.88
N ALA A 54 -9.17 4.21 -19.08
CA ALA A 54 -9.13 2.91 -18.42
C ALA A 54 -10.55 2.31 -18.35
N ASP A 55 -10.69 1.10 -17.83
CA ASP A 55 -12.00 0.44 -17.68
C ASP A 55 -12.86 1.09 -16.58
N VAL A 56 -12.21 1.62 -15.54
CA VAL A 56 -12.88 2.31 -14.43
C VAL A 56 -11.93 3.33 -13.79
N LYS A 57 -12.49 4.39 -13.17
CA LYS A 57 -11.74 5.40 -12.41
C LYS A 57 -12.00 5.26 -10.93
N MET A 58 -10.92 5.28 -10.14
CA MET A 58 -10.97 5.35 -8.68
C MET A 58 -10.69 6.78 -8.23
N ILE A 59 -11.65 7.37 -7.52
CA ILE A 59 -11.45 8.59 -6.75
C ILE A 59 -11.25 8.20 -5.29
N TYR A 60 -10.18 8.69 -4.66
CA TYR A 60 -9.82 8.36 -3.28
C TYR A 60 -9.66 9.63 -2.44
N TYR A 61 -10.33 9.66 -1.29
CA TYR A 61 -10.16 10.69 -0.27
C TYR A 61 -9.83 10.05 1.08
N ASN A 62 -8.85 10.64 1.79
CA ASN A 62 -8.54 10.29 3.17
C ASN A 62 -9.66 10.75 4.11
N SER A 63 -9.65 10.24 5.35
CA SER A 63 -10.62 10.59 6.39
C SER A 63 -10.67 12.09 6.74
N ASP A 64 -9.58 12.83 6.52
CA ASP A 64 -9.51 14.28 6.72
C ASP A 64 -10.02 15.09 5.52
N GLY A 65 -10.52 14.42 4.46
CA GLY A 65 -11.01 15.04 3.23
C GLY A 65 -9.92 15.48 2.26
N SER A 66 -8.64 15.20 2.52
CA SER A 66 -7.58 15.37 1.52
C SER A 66 -7.68 14.30 0.43
N ILE A 67 -7.29 14.66 -0.80
CA ILE A 67 -7.30 13.71 -1.92
C ILE A 67 -6.06 12.82 -1.85
N GLY A 68 -6.27 11.52 -1.99
CA GLY A 68 -5.18 10.54 -2.02
C GLY A 68 -4.87 10.10 -3.44
N GLU A 69 -3.59 9.96 -3.78
CA GLU A 69 -3.22 9.64 -5.16
C GLU A 69 -3.42 8.15 -5.50
N MET A 70 -3.04 7.28 -4.57
CA MET A 70 -3.20 5.82 -4.64
C MET A 70 -3.03 5.22 -3.24
N CYS A 71 -3.77 4.15 -2.95
CA CYS A 71 -3.54 3.31 -1.78
C CYS A 71 -3.55 1.83 -2.20
N GLY A 72 -2.48 1.11 -1.89
CA GLY A 72 -2.33 -0.30 -2.28
C GLY A 72 -3.36 -1.23 -1.64
N ASN A 73 -3.79 -0.96 -0.41
CA ASN A 73 -4.88 -1.69 0.26
C ASN A 73 -6.23 -1.31 -0.35
N GLY A 74 -6.43 -0.01 -0.50
CA GLY A 74 -7.62 0.58 -1.08
C GLY A 74 -7.95 0.08 -2.49
N ILE A 75 -6.97 0.03 -3.38
CA ILE A 75 -7.19 -0.45 -4.75
C ILE A 75 -7.58 -1.93 -4.78
N ARG A 76 -7.15 -2.76 -3.82
CA ARG A 76 -7.65 -4.15 -3.72
C ARG A 76 -9.12 -4.20 -3.33
N CYS A 77 -9.53 -3.40 -2.34
CA CYS A 77 -10.94 -3.26 -1.97
C CYS A 77 -11.78 -2.75 -3.15
N PHE A 78 -11.31 -1.70 -3.81
CA PHE A 78 -11.96 -1.10 -4.97
C PHE A 78 -12.12 -2.09 -6.13
N SER A 79 -11.04 -2.78 -6.51
CA SER A 79 -11.03 -3.75 -7.60
C SER A 79 -11.99 -4.92 -7.35
N LYS A 80 -12.01 -5.43 -6.11
CA LYS A 80 -13.00 -6.43 -5.69
C LYS A 80 -14.43 -5.89 -5.83
N TYR A 81 -14.68 -4.69 -5.30
CA TYR A 81 -15.99 -4.07 -5.33
C TYR A 81 -16.52 -3.87 -6.75
N VAL A 82 -15.72 -3.28 -7.65
CA VAL A 82 -16.17 -2.99 -9.01
C VAL A 82 -16.49 -4.25 -9.80
N TYR A 83 -15.74 -5.34 -9.58
CA TYR A 83 -16.01 -6.62 -10.22
C TYR A 83 -17.26 -7.30 -9.64
N GLU A 84 -17.33 -7.45 -8.31
CA GLU A 84 -18.46 -8.13 -7.66
C GLU A 84 -19.80 -7.38 -7.78
N ASN A 85 -19.77 -6.08 -8.12
CA ASN A 85 -20.95 -5.28 -8.42
C ASN A 85 -21.20 -5.07 -9.92
N GLY A 86 -20.49 -5.78 -10.80
CA GLY A 86 -20.71 -5.76 -12.24
C GLY A 86 -20.41 -4.42 -12.93
N LEU A 87 -19.54 -3.59 -12.33
CA LEU A 87 -19.08 -2.33 -12.93
C LEU A 87 -17.95 -2.56 -13.94
N VAL A 88 -17.27 -3.70 -13.85
CA VAL A 88 -16.34 -4.23 -14.86
C VAL A 88 -16.70 -5.70 -15.12
N GLY A 89 -16.49 -6.18 -16.35
CA GLY A 89 -16.88 -7.54 -16.76
C GLY A 89 -15.74 -8.56 -16.79
N GLU A 90 -14.49 -8.10 -16.81
CA GLU A 90 -13.31 -8.95 -16.98
C GLU A 90 -12.50 -9.07 -15.69
N LYS A 91 -11.82 -10.20 -15.50
CA LYS A 91 -10.91 -10.43 -14.35
C LYS A 91 -9.57 -9.70 -14.50
N ASN A 92 -9.25 -9.28 -15.73
CA ASN A 92 -8.10 -8.46 -16.05
C ASN A 92 -8.60 -7.12 -16.55
N PHE A 93 -8.30 -6.04 -15.84
CA PHE A 93 -8.78 -4.70 -16.19
C PHE A 93 -7.85 -3.62 -15.67
N THR A 94 -8.11 -2.40 -16.10
CA THR A 94 -7.33 -1.21 -15.80
C THR A 94 -8.11 -0.25 -14.90
N VAL A 95 -7.43 0.31 -13.90
CA VAL A 95 -7.98 1.31 -13.00
C VAL A 95 -7.22 2.62 -13.19
N GLU A 96 -7.92 3.69 -13.59
CA GLU A 96 -7.38 5.05 -13.58
C GLU A 96 -7.30 5.56 -12.12
N THR A 97 -6.10 5.97 -11.71
CA THR A 97 -5.83 6.63 -10.43
C THR A 97 -5.05 7.92 -10.67
N LEU A 98 -4.90 8.79 -9.67
CA LEU A 98 -4.04 9.97 -9.80
C LEU A 98 -2.55 9.59 -9.92
N ALA A 99 -2.16 8.41 -9.43
CA ALA A 99 -0.83 7.84 -9.64
C ALA A 99 -0.68 7.06 -10.98
N GLY A 100 -1.55 7.35 -11.95
CA GLY A 100 -1.59 6.71 -13.26
C GLY A 100 -2.48 5.47 -13.33
N ILE A 101 -2.46 4.78 -14.46
CA ILE A 101 -3.26 3.58 -14.71
C ILE A 101 -2.60 2.37 -14.03
N LYS A 102 -3.42 1.54 -13.36
CA LYS A 102 -2.98 0.30 -12.70
C LYS A 102 -3.62 -0.90 -13.37
N ASN A 103 -2.80 -1.92 -13.66
CA ASN A 103 -3.25 -3.21 -14.15
C ASN A 103 -3.65 -4.09 -12.98
N ILE A 104 -4.87 -4.63 -13.05
CA ILE A 104 -5.48 -5.48 -12.04
C ILE A 104 -5.72 -6.86 -12.62
N VAL A 105 -5.40 -7.89 -11.83
CA VAL A 105 -5.71 -9.29 -12.12
C VAL A 105 -6.43 -9.88 -10.90
N LEU A 106 -7.62 -10.42 -11.11
CA LEU A 106 -8.44 -11.03 -10.06
C LEU A 106 -8.33 -12.55 -10.05
N ASP A 107 -8.10 -13.11 -8.86
CA ASP A 107 -8.29 -14.53 -8.62
C ASP A 107 -9.61 -14.74 -7.89
N THR A 108 -10.43 -15.62 -8.46
CA THR A 108 -11.80 -15.90 -8.00
C THR A 108 -11.93 -17.34 -7.53
N ASP A 109 -12.88 -17.58 -6.63
CA ASP A 109 -13.28 -18.94 -6.27
C ASP A 109 -14.21 -19.56 -7.33
N LYS A 110 -14.67 -20.79 -7.08
CA LYS A 110 -15.60 -21.51 -7.96
C LYS A 110 -16.97 -20.84 -8.14
N ASN A 111 -17.31 -19.87 -7.31
CA ASN A 111 -18.57 -19.11 -7.34
C ASN A 111 -18.36 -17.68 -7.87
N ASP A 112 -17.22 -17.42 -8.52
CA ASP A 112 -16.82 -16.11 -9.04
C ASP A 112 -16.65 -15.01 -7.99
N LYS A 113 -16.46 -15.37 -6.71
CA LYS A 113 -16.13 -14.40 -5.65
C LYS A 113 -14.64 -14.11 -5.65
N VAL A 114 -14.27 -12.84 -5.50
CA VAL A 114 -12.87 -12.42 -5.52
C VAL A 114 -12.20 -12.82 -4.21
N MET A 115 -11.17 -13.67 -4.34
CA MET A 115 -10.34 -14.13 -3.22
C MET A 115 -9.08 -13.28 -3.07
N TYR A 116 -8.43 -12.97 -4.19
CA TYR A 116 -7.21 -12.17 -4.21
C TYR A 116 -7.22 -11.18 -5.37
N VAL A 117 -6.61 -10.02 -5.12
CA VAL A 117 -6.36 -9.00 -6.12
C VAL A 117 -4.86 -8.87 -6.29
N LYS A 118 -4.40 -9.05 -7.53
CA LYS A 118 -3.01 -8.82 -7.95
C LYS A 118 -2.93 -7.48 -8.67
N VAL A 119 -2.02 -6.63 -8.20
CA VAL A 119 -1.82 -5.25 -8.65
C VAL A 119 -0.40 -5.12 -9.18
N ASN A 120 -0.24 -4.56 -10.37
CA ASN A 120 1.08 -4.18 -10.89
C ASN A 120 1.55 -2.89 -10.17
N MET A 121 2.65 -3.01 -9.44
CA MET A 121 3.24 -1.93 -8.65
C MET A 121 4.35 -1.17 -9.40
N GLY A 122 4.64 -1.57 -10.64
CA GLY A 122 5.66 -0.99 -11.51
C GLY A 122 7.06 -1.52 -11.17
N TYR A 123 8.05 -0.66 -11.40
CA TYR A 123 9.46 -0.99 -11.27
C TYR A 123 10.11 -0.22 -10.11
N PRO A 124 11.04 -0.84 -9.36
CA PRO A 124 11.81 -0.14 -8.35
C PRO A 124 12.85 0.79 -8.99
N ILE A 125 13.16 1.89 -8.31
CA ILE A 125 14.25 2.79 -8.69
C ILE A 125 15.31 2.76 -7.58
N PHE A 126 16.54 2.37 -7.95
CA PHE A 126 17.66 2.21 -7.02
C PHE A 126 18.62 3.41 -6.97
N LYS A 127 18.53 4.33 -7.94
CA LYS A 127 19.48 5.45 -8.04
C LYS A 127 19.27 6.42 -6.87
N SER A 128 20.29 6.62 -6.04
CA SER A 128 20.23 7.43 -4.81
C SER A 128 19.63 8.84 -5.03
N GLU A 129 20.04 9.52 -6.10
CA GLU A 129 19.52 10.84 -6.50
C GLU A 129 18.00 10.86 -6.75
N LYS A 130 17.44 9.74 -7.24
CA LYS A 130 16.01 9.60 -7.51
C LYS A 130 15.20 9.19 -6.27
N ILE A 131 15.85 8.61 -5.25
CA ILE A 131 15.23 8.20 -3.96
C ILE A 131 15.25 9.34 -2.92
N PRO A 132 15.76 10.50 -3.28
CA PRO A 132 16.55 11.43 -2.45
C PRO A 132 17.13 10.87 -1.14
N VAL A 133 18.19 10.08 -1.25
CA VAL A 133 19.08 9.74 -0.13
C VAL A 133 20.42 10.46 -0.32
N ASP A 134 20.89 11.16 0.72
CA ASP A 134 22.11 11.96 0.73
C ASP A 134 23.32 11.07 1.03
N ILE A 135 23.83 10.40 -0.02
CA ILE A 135 25.01 9.54 0.04
C ILE A 135 25.81 9.63 -1.27
N ASP A 136 27.13 9.58 -1.17
CA ASP A 136 28.05 9.56 -2.31
C ASP A 136 28.21 8.15 -2.92
N ARG A 137 27.07 7.55 -3.30
CA ARG A 137 26.96 6.22 -3.91
C ARG A 137 25.84 6.21 -4.94
N GLU A 138 26.04 5.52 -6.07
CA GLU A 138 25.01 5.40 -7.11
C GLU A 138 23.72 4.75 -6.58
N LYS A 139 23.86 3.74 -5.72
CA LYS A 139 22.77 3.05 -5.03
C LYS A 139 23.12 2.93 -3.55
N ALA A 140 22.17 3.21 -2.67
CA ALA A 140 22.34 2.99 -1.23
C ALA A 140 21.92 1.56 -0.88
N ILE A 141 22.83 0.58 -1.00
CA ILE A 141 22.56 -0.84 -0.74
C ILE A 141 23.56 -1.35 0.30
N LEU A 142 23.05 -1.87 1.43
CA LEU A 142 23.86 -2.32 2.57
C LEU A 142 24.79 -1.23 3.12
N GLU A 143 24.31 0.00 3.13
CA GLU A 143 25.00 1.17 3.69
C GLU A 143 24.76 1.25 5.19
N THR A 144 25.54 2.08 5.89
CA THR A 144 25.42 2.26 7.34
C THR A 144 24.86 3.63 7.68
N ILE A 145 23.91 3.66 8.61
CA ILE A 145 23.38 4.88 9.23
C ILE A 145 23.57 4.79 10.73
N ASN A 146 24.09 5.86 11.34
CA ASN A 146 24.24 5.95 12.78
C ASN A 146 23.01 6.62 13.41
N ILE A 147 22.35 5.93 14.34
CA ILE A 147 21.22 6.44 15.12
C ILE A 147 21.54 6.20 16.59
N ASP A 148 21.69 7.28 17.37
CA ASP A 148 22.04 7.25 18.80
C ASP A 148 23.20 6.30 19.14
N GLU A 149 24.33 6.50 18.44
CA GLU A 149 25.56 5.69 18.63
C GLU A 149 25.42 4.22 18.22
N ARG A 150 24.32 3.85 17.54
CA ARG A 150 24.12 2.52 16.96
C ARG A 150 24.23 2.58 15.44
N ASP A 151 25.10 1.74 14.89
CA ASP A 151 25.20 1.56 13.45
C ASP A 151 24.16 0.56 12.97
N LEU A 152 23.28 1.01 12.08
CA LEU A 152 22.27 0.18 11.43
C LEU A 152 22.63 0.02 9.95
N VAL A 153 22.55 -1.22 9.46
CA VAL A 153 22.72 -1.51 8.03
C VAL A 153 21.38 -1.35 7.33
N PHE A 154 21.36 -0.53 6.29
CA PHE A 154 20.15 -0.23 5.54
C PHE A 154 20.37 -0.28 4.03
N SER A 155 19.27 -0.43 3.31
CA SER A 155 19.20 -0.20 1.87
C SER A 155 18.06 0.75 1.55
N SER A 156 18.19 1.54 0.49
CA SER A 156 17.16 2.48 0.04
C SER A 156 16.67 2.14 -1.36
N VAL A 157 15.36 2.25 -1.57
CA VAL A 157 14.72 2.03 -2.88
C VAL A 157 13.46 2.90 -2.98
N LEU A 158 13.16 3.37 -4.19
CA LEU A 158 11.92 4.07 -4.49
C LEU A 158 10.95 3.10 -5.16
N VAL A 159 9.80 2.87 -4.53
CA VAL A 159 8.67 2.09 -5.08
C VAL A 159 7.43 2.97 -4.99
N GLY A 160 7.29 3.88 -5.95
CA GLY A 160 6.34 5.01 -5.87
C GLY A 160 6.77 6.09 -4.87
N VAL A 161 7.01 5.70 -3.62
CA VAL A 161 7.53 6.55 -2.52
C VAL A 161 8.87 6.01 -2.00
N PRO A 162 9.70 6.82 -1.31
CA PRO A 162 11.00 6.37 -0.83
C PRO A 162 10.85 5.40 0.36
N HIS A 163 11.67 4.35 0.35
CA HIS A 163 11.71 3.33 1.39
C HIS A 163 13.15 3.06 1.83
N VAL A 164 13.35 3.02 3.14
CA VAL A 164 14.49 2.42 3.82
C VAL A 164 14.10 1.02 4.27
N VAL A 165 14.96 0.04 4.01
CA VAL A 165 14.81 -1.36 4.38
C VAL A 165 15.96 -1.76 5.28
N ILE A 166 15.64 -2.26 6.47
CA ILE A 166 16.59 -2.71 7.49
C ILE A 166 16.25 -4.14 7.85
N PHE A 167 17.20 -5.06 7.65
CA PHE A 167 17.04 -6.45 8.08
C PHE A 167 17.46 -6.57 9.54
N VAL A 168 16.62 -7.24 10.33
CA VAL A 168 16.81 -7.45 11.77
C VAL A 168 16.71 -8.94 12.08
N ASP A 169 17.36 -9.37 13.17
CA ASP A 169 17.33 -10.78 13.57
C ASP A 169 15.97 -11.18 14.16
N SER A 170 15.30 -10.25 14.84
CA SER A 170 13.96 -10.46 15.38
C SER A 170 13.20 -9.13 15.42
N ILE A 171 11.99 -9.14 14.86
CA ILE A 171 11.20 -7.93 14.70
C ILE A 171 10.55 -7.46 16.01
N ASP A 172 10.30 -8.40 16.94
CA ASP A 172 9.72 -8.14 18.25
C ASP A 172 10.66 -7.35 19.18
N ASN A 173 11.96 -7.36 18.90
CA ASN A 173 12.98 -6.67 19.69
C ASN A 173 13.27 -5.25 19.20
N ILE A 174 12.57 -4.77 18.16
CA ILE A 174 12.79 -3.46 17.57
C ILE A 174 11.73 -2.47 18.07
N ASP A 175 12.17 -1.36 18.67
CA ASP A 175 11.28 -0.23 18.90
C ASP A 175 11.09 0.54 17.59
N VAL A 176 10.08 0.12 16.84
CA VAL A 176 9.68 0.71 15.55
C VAL A 176 9.31 2.18 15.71
N ASN A 177 8.69 2.55 16.84
CA ASN A 177 8.24 3.93 17.04
C ASN A 177 9.42 4.86 17.27
N GLU A 178 10.37 4.43 18.10
CA GLU A 178 11.58 5.20 18.37
C GLU A 178 12.50 5.28 17.14
N LEU A 179 12.89 4.13 16.59
CA LEU A 179 13.85 4.08 15.48
C LEU A 179 13.23 4.58 14.17
N GLY A 180 11.99 4.18 13.87
CA GLY A 180 11.28 4.59 12.67
C GLY A 180 11.14 6.11 12.58
N GLY A 181 10.72 6.75 13.68
CA GLY A 181 10.60 8.21 13.74
C GLY A 181 11.95 8.93 13.57
N LYS A 182 13.03 8.44 14.19
CA LYS A 182 14.37 9.01 14.04
C LYS A 182 14.91 8.87 12.61
N ILE A 183 14.72 7.70 12.00
CA ILE A 183 15.18 7.42 10.63
C ILE A 183 14.35 8.20 9.61
N GLU A 184 13.03 8.34 9.79
CA GLU A 184 12.15 9.09 8.88
C GLU A 184 12.70 10.49 8.61
N VAL A 185 13.12 11.20 9.66
CA VAL A 185 13.55 12.60 9.58
C VAL A 185 15.06 12.78 9.59
N HIS A 186 15.82 11.69 9.52
CA HIS A 186 17.28 11.75 9.55
C HIS A 186 17.81 12.60 8.38
N PRO A 187 18.85 13.45 8.58
CA PRO A 187 19.36 14.35 7.54
C PRO A 187 19.73 13.67 6.21
N MET A 188 20.12 12.39 6.28
CA MET A 188 20.40 11.54 5.12
C MET A 188 19.18 11.36 4.19
N PHE A 189 17.96 11.65 4.63
CA PHE A 189 16.75 11.57 3.82
C PHE A 189 16.06 12.95 3.71
N PRO A 190 16.51 13.85 2.82
CA PRO A 190 16.00 15.22 2.73
C PRO A 190 14.50 15.33 2.46
N LYS A 191 13.88 14.31 1.85
CA LYS A 191 12.43 14.24 1.60
C LYS A 191 11.70 13.28 2.54
N LYS A 192 12.35 12.95 3.65
CA LYS A 192 11.99 11.87 4.58
C LYS A 192 11.86 10.52 3.89
N THR A 193 11.60 9.45 4.63
CA THR A 193 11.47 8.11 4.07
C THR A 193 10.53 7.24 4.89
N ASN A 194 9.92 6.23 4.25
CA ASN A 194 9.25 5.15 4.97
C ASN A 194 10.29 4.15 5.45
N VAL A 195 10.18 3.66 6.68
CA VAL A 195 11.18 2.78 7.29
C VAL A 195 10.56 1.40 7.50
N ASN A 196 11.24 0.36 7.02
CA ASN A 196 10.73 -1.01 7.01
C ASN A 196 11.75 -1.91 7.72
N PHE A 197 11.34 -2.50 8.83
CA PHE A 197 12.14 -3.46 9.59
C PHE A 197 11.70 -4.87 9.21
N ILE A 198 12.66 -5.71 8.80
CA ILE A 198 12.38 -7.00 8.15
C ILE A 198 13.07 -8.12 8.90
N GLU A 199 12.28 -9.04 9.42
CA GLU A 199 12.76 -10.33 9.89
C GLU A 199 12.55 -11.37 8.78
N VAL A 200 13.62 -12.07 8.41
CA VAL A 200 13.57 -13.13 7.40
C VAL A 200 13.31 -14.45 8.11
N VAL A 201 12.09 -14.98 7.98
CA VAL A 201 11.74 -16.30 8.52
C VAL A 201 12.35 -17.40 7.66
N ASP A 202 12.20 -17.27 6.34
CA ASP A 202 12.91 -18.06 5.34
C ASP A 202 12.97 -17.29 4.00
N ARG A 203 13.53 -17.89 2.95
CA ARG A 203 13.72 -17.24 1.64
C ARG A 203 12.41 -16.79 0.96
N ARG A 204 11.25 -17.29 1.40
CA ARG A 204 9.92 -17.01 0.83
C ARG A 204 8.95 -16.44 1.85
N ASN A 205 9.37 -16.19 3.09
CA ASN A 205 8.50 -15.68 4.14
C ASN A 205 9.25 -14.64 4.99
N ILE A 206 8.68 -13.44 5.10
CA ILE A 206 9.21 -12.36 5.93
C ILE A 206 8.12 -11.79 6.84
N ASN A 207 8.53 -11.28 8.00
CA ASN A 207 7.72 -10.40 8.83
C ASN A 207 8.19 -8.95 8.62
N ILE A 208 7.24 -8.01 8.62
CA ILE A 208 7.53 -6.58 8.41
C ILE A 208 6.75 -5.70 9.39
N TYR A 209 7.46 -4.73 9.96
CA TYR A 209 6.93 -3.58 10.65
C TYR A 209 7.35 -2.33 9.90
N THR A 210 6.38 -1.45 9.66
CA THR A 210 6.60 -0.24 8.86
C THR A 210 6.28 1.00 9.70
N TRP A 211 7.20 1.96 9.65
CA TRP A 211 6.95 3.35 10.00
C TRP A 211 6.78 4.15 8.71
N GLU A 212 5.58 4.64 8.45
CA GLU A 212 5.26 5.40 7.27
C GLU A 212 5.53 6.89 7.45
N ARG A 213 6.11 7.49 6.40
CA ARG A 213 6.44 8.91 6.34
C ARG A 213 5.19 9.75 6.58
N GLY A 214 5.18 10.53 7.66
CA GLY A 214 4.08 11.41 8.04
C GLY A 214 2.85 10.70 8.64
N ALA A 215 2.86 9.37 8.77
CA ALA A 215 1.75 8.60 9.34
C ALA A 215 2.14 7.78 10.58
N GLY A 216 3.44 7.54 10.82
CA GLY A 216 3.92 6.76 11.95
C GLY A 216 3.78 5.25 11.71
N ARG A 217 3.70 4.44 12.78
CA ARG A 217 3.55 2.99 12.67
C ARG A 217 2.17 2.63 12.12
N THR A 218 2.13 1.97 10.97
CA THR A 218 0.90 1.50 10.33
C THR A 218 0.79 -0.02 10.38
N LEU A 219 -0.43 -0.55 10.27
CA LEU A 219 -0.66 -1.99 10.31
C LEU A 219 -0.14 -2.72 9.06
N GLY A 220 0.10 -2.01 7.96
CA GLY A 220 0.66 -2.62 6.77
C GLY A 220 0.82 -1.63 5.62
N CYS A 221 1.98 -1.70 4.96
CA CYS A 221 2.33 -0.86 3.84
C CYS A 221 2.62 -1.70 2.59
N GLY A 222 1.80 -1.55 1.54
CA GLY A 222 1.94 -2.32 0.31
C GLY A 222 3.24 -2.01 -0.44
N THR A 223 3.59 -0.72 -0.59
CA THR A 223 4.85 -0.31 -1.23
C THR A 223 6.05 -0.65 -0.37
N GLY A 224 5.94 -0.60 0.97
CA GLY A 224 6.98 -1.03 1.91
C GLY A 224 7.28 -2.53 1.82
N SER A 225 6.23 -3.34 1.70
CA SER A 225 6.33 -4.78 1.44
C SER A 225 7.04 -5.07 0.11
N CYS A 226 6.66 -4.35 -0.95
CA CYS A 226 7.30 -4.44 -2.26
C CYS A 226 8.79 -4.07 -2.19
N ALA A 227 9.12 -2.92 -1.60
CA ALA A 227 10.49 -2.44 -1.41
C ALA A 227 11.36 -3.45 -0.67
N SER A 228 10.82 -4.05 0.39
CA SER A 228 11.52 -5.03 1.23
C SER A 228 11.86 -6.31 0.48
N VAL A 229 10.91 -6.82 -0.30
CA VAL A 229 11.13 -8.02 -1.13
C VAL A 229 12.10 -7.74 -2.27
N VAL A 230 12.00 -6.57 -2.92
CA VAL A 230 12.95 -6.12 -3.94
C VAL A 230 14.39 -6.09 -3.40
N ILE A 231 14.61 -5.43 -2.25
CA ILE A 231 15.94 -5.36 -1.63
C ILE A 231 16.40 -6.76 -1.22
N GLY A 232 15.55 -7.55 -0.56
CA GLY A 232 15.92 -8.90 -0.11
C GLY A 232 16.28 -9.84 -1.25
N TYR A 233 15.59 -9.75 -2.39
CA TYR A 233 15.94 -10.46 -3.61
C TYR A 233 17.28 -9.99 -4.18
N MET A 234 17.48 -8.66 -4.30
CA MET A 234 18.72 -8.07 -4.81
C MET A 234 19.97 -8.51 -4.04
N ILE A 235 19.88 -8.62 -2.71
CA ILE A 235 21.01 -9.02 -1.86
C ILE A 235 21.07 -10.53 -1.61
N GLY A 236 20.25 -11.33 -2.30
CA GLY A 236 20.26 -12.79 -2.23
C GLY A 236 19.65 -13.41 -0.97
N LYS A 237 18.98 -12.63 -0.11
CA LYS A 237 18.29 -13.12 1.09
C LYS A 237 16.94 -13.78 0.79
N LEU A 238 16.25 -13.33 -0.27
CA LEU A 238 14.92 -13.80 -0.62
C LEU A 238 14.85 -14.35 -2.06
N ASP A 239 13.84 -15.16 -2.32
CA ASP A 239 13.44 -15.60 -3.66
C ASP A 239 12.56 -14.54 -4.34
N SER A 240 12.18 -14.76 -5.61
CA SER A 240 11.34 -13.83 -6.38
C SER A 240 9.86 -13.85 -6.00
N ILE A 241 9.41 -14.84 -5.22
CA ILE A 241 8.04 -14.94 -4.72
C ILE A 241 8.08 -15.07 -3.20
N VAL A 242 7.56 -14.07 -2.51
CA VAL A 242 7.66 -13.95 -1.06
C VAL A 242 6.31 -13.62 -0.44
N ASN A 243 5.93 -14.34 0.61
CA ASN A 243 4.85 -13.95 1.50
C ASN A 243 5.38 -12.99 2.55
N VAL A 244 4.67 -11.89 2.73
CA VAL A 244 5.00 -10.80 3.63
C VAL A 244 3.91 -10.70 4.67
N VAL A 245 4.24 -10.93 5.93
CA VAL A 245 3.32 -10.82 7.06
C VAL A 245 3.48 -9.44 7.70
N THR A 246 2.42 -8.64 7.64
CA THR A 246 2.31 -7.36 8.35
C THR A 246 1.35 -7.53 9.54
N GLU A 247 1.29 -6.54 10.44
CA GLU A 247 0.36 -6.56 11.59
C GLU A 247 -1.12 -6.63 11.15
N GLY A 248 -1.43 -6.01 10.02
CA GLY A 248 -2.77 -5.92 9.45
C GLY A 248 -3.14 -7.11 8.59
N GLY A 249 -2.18 -7.88 8.07
CA GLY A 249 -2.45 -9.06 7.25
C GLY A 249 -1.28 -9.48 6.38
N SER A 250 -1.52 -10.45 5.50
CA SER A 250 -0.48 -10.99 4.62
C SER A 250 -0.63 -10.52 3.18
N LEU A 251 0.51 -10.23 2.55
CA LEU A 251 0.65 -9.95 1.13
C LEU A 251 1.57 -10.98 0.50
N ARG A 252 1.41 -11.22 -0.80
CA ARG A 252 2.37 -11.98 -1.60
C ARG A 252 2.95 -11.07 -2.65
N ILE A 253 4.26 -10.91 -2.63
CA ILE A 253 5.00 -10.12 -3.60
C ILE A 253 5.65 -11.07 -4.60
N GLU A 254 5.48 -10.76 -5.88
CA GLU A 254 6.07 -11.49 -6.99
C GLU A 254 6.92 -10.53 -7.82
N LEU A 255 8.19 -10.86 -7.96
CA LEU A 255 9.16 -10.15 -8.79
C LEU A 255 9.36 -10.92 -10.10
N LYS A 256 9.33 -10.18 -11.21
CA LYS A 256 9.83 -10.66 -12.49
C LYS A 256 11.34 -10.51 -12.56
N ASP A 257 11.96 -11.18 -13.53
CA ASP A 257 13.42 -11.18 -13.71
C ASP A 257 13.98 -9.76 -13.97
N ASP A 258 13.17 -8.87 -14.53
CA ASP A 258 13.45 -7.46 -14.79
C ASP A 258 13.09 -6.53 -13.60
N TYR A 259 12.78 -7.10 -12.43
CA TYR A 259 12.30 -6.41 -11.24
C TYR A 259 10.91 -5.78 -11.36
N GLU A 260 10.09 -6.11 -12.36
CA GLU A 260 8.67 -5.72 -12.33
C GLU A 260 7.98 -6.35 -11.11
N ILE A 261 7.28 -5.51 -10.34
CA ILE A 261 6.71 -5.90 -9.05
C ILE A 261 5.20 -6.12 -9.19
N TYR A 262 4.73 -7.27 -8.73
CA TYR A 262 3.32 -7.53 -8.51
C TYR A 262 3.03 -7.79 -7.04
N MET A 263 2.04 -7.08 -6.51
CA MET A 263 1.54 -7.28 -5.16
C MET A 263 0.20 -7.98 -5.22
N LYS A 264 0.06 -9.09 -4.51
CA LYS A 264 -1.18 -9.85 -4.39
C LYS A 264 -1.64 -9.87 -2.94
N GLY A 265 -2.90 -9.58 -2.70
CA GLY A 265 -3.49 -9.61 -1.37
C GLY A 265 -5.00 -9.84 -1.41
N SER A 266 -5.59 -10.23 -0.29
CA SER A 266 -7.04 -10.29 -0.14
C SER A 266 -7.63 -8.88 0.09
N ALA A 267 -8.95 -8.81 -0.03
CA ALA A 267 -9.78 -7.71 0.43
C ALA A 267 -11.13 -8.28 0.88
N ASN A 268 -11.67 -7.75 1.98
CA ASN A 268 -12.85 -8.28 2.63
C ASN A 268 -13.96 -7.22 2.65
N THR A 269 -15.18 -7.66 2.36
CA THR A 269 -16.38 -6.84 2.59
C THR A 269 -16.81 -7.03 4.03
N ILE A 270 -16.83 -5.94 4.81
CA ILE A 270 -17.28 -5.93 6.21
C ILE A 270 -18.80 -5.86 6.26
N CYS A 271 -19.38 -4.85 5.62
CA CYS A 271 -20.83 -4.67 5.57
C CYS A 271 -21.24 -3.84 4.36
N MET A 272 -22.55 -3.84 4.08
CA MET A 272 -23.18 -2.95 3.10
C MET A 272 -24.32 -2.22 3.80
N GLY A 273 -24.59 -0.99 3.39
CA GLY A 273 -25.63 -0.18 4.02
C GLY A 273 -26.05 1.03 3.20
N GLU A 274 -26.92 1.86 3.80
CA GLU A 274 -27.35 3.13 3.24
C GLU A 274 -26.92 4.27 4.15
N PHE A 275 -26.21 5.24 3.57
CA PHE A 275 -25.75 6.45 4.23
C PHE A 275 -26.70 7.62 3.96
N PHE A 276 -27.23 8.24 5.01
CA PHE A 276 -28.26 9.30 4.91
C PHE A 276 -27.73 10.72 5.14
N ASN A 277 -26.61 10.87 5.84
CA ASN A 277 -26.06 12.18 6.24
C ASN A 277 -25.10 12.75 5.17
N ILE A 278 -25.63 13.02 3.97
CA ILE A 278 -24.88 13.53 2.81
C ILE A 278 -24.44 14.97 3.03
#